data_AF-A0A1I5M1U3-F1
#
_entry.id   AF-A0A1I5M1U3-F1
#
_cell.length_a   1.000
_cell.length_b   1.000
_cell.length_c   1.000
_cell.angle_alpha   90.00
_cell.angle_beta   90.00
_cell.angle_gamma   90.00
#
_symmetry.space_group_name_H-M   'P 1'
#
loop_
_entity.id
_entity.type
_entity.pdbx_description
1 polymer ?
#
loop_
_entity_poly.entity_id
_entity_poly.type
_entity_poly.pdbx_seq_one_letter_code
_entity_poly.pdbx_strand_id
1 'polypeptide(L)'
;MASPDKQKTRAQRAKTKAKQNRMGKPKAQADVVHPILANPLINEPFDDVELDLSTFDFKDIEENGFDPAHFDDLFQAMKAGEGISLLALCLIFLQYPVLELVVAEESEEAATDFMMGLLIVYRGIFHDEDEDAAITWIGSDAFQSAYNEASLILQKKNGSR
;
A
#
# COMPACT_ATOMS: atom_id res chain seq x y z
N MET A 1 -52.91 36.24 22.15
CA MET A 1 -52.76 34.82 21.76
C MET A 1 -51.54 34.71 20.87
N ALA A 2 -50.44 34.11 21.35
CA ALA A 2 -49.16 34.07 20.64
C ALA A 2 -48.82 32.61 20.28
N SER A 3 -48.76 32.31 18.97
CA SER A 3 -48.59 30.96 18.46
C SER A 3 -47.21 30.35 18.81
N PRO A 4 -47.13 29.06 19.16
CA PRO A 4 -45.91 28.43 19.70
C PRO A 4 -44.86 28.05 18.65
N ASP A 5 -45.07 28.35 17.37
CA ASP A 5 -44.33 27.74 16.27
C ASP A 5 -42.91 28.30 16.03
N LYS A 6 -42.61 29.52 16.51
CA LYS A 6 -41.30 30.14 16.24
C LYS A 6 -40.14 29.65 17.13
N GLN A 7 -40.41 28.87 18.18
CA GLN A 7 -39.34 28.37 19.07
C GLN A 7 -38.71 27.06 18.59
N LYS A 8 -39.35 26.29 17.70
CA LYS A 8 -38.83 25.00 17.23
C LYS A 8 -37.67 25.12 16.25
N THR A 9 -37.57 26.21 15.49
CA THR A 9 -36.57 26.36 14.42
C THR A 9 -35.16 26.73 14.92
N ARG A 10 -35.04 27.32 16.12
CA ARG A 10 -33.72 27.65 16.71
C ARG A 10 -33.05 26.46 17.40
N ALA A 11 -33.83 25.52 17.94
CA ALA A 11 -33.32 24.32 18.58
C ALA A 11 -32.74 23.29 17.59
N GLN A 12 -33.16 23.30 16.32
CA GLN A 12 -32.62 22.40 15.30
C GLN A 12 -31.27 22.86 14.76
N ARG A 13 -30.99 24.17 14.67
CA ARG A 13 -29.70 24.68 14.16
C ARG A 13 -28.52 24.49 15.11
N ALA A 14 -28.77 24.41 16.42
CA ALA A 14 -27.72 24.10 17.41
C ALA A 14 -27.33 22.61 17.39
N LYS A 15 -28.25 21.72 16.99
CA LYS A 15 -27.98 20.27 16.90
C LYS A 15 -27.19 19.89 15.65
N THR A 16 -27.23 20.69 14.59
CA THR A 16 -26.41 20.44 13.38
C THR A 16 -24.94 20.82 13.59
N LYS A 17 -24.63 21.88 14.36
CA LYS A 17 -23.23 22.23 14.69
C LYS A 17 -22.57 21.32 15.73
N ALA A 18 -23.35 20.65 16.58
CA ALA A 18 -22.83 19.72 17.59
C ALA A 18 -22.48 18.32 17.05
N LYS A 19 -22.98 17.94 15.86
CA LYS A 19 -22.59 16.68 15.20
C LYS A 19 -21.33 16.79 14.34
N GLN A 20 -21.00 17.98 13.81
CA GLN A 20 -19.74 18.17 13.10
C GLN A 20 -18.52 18.16 14.05
N ASN A 21 -18.67 18.59 15.31
CA ASN A 21 -17.59 18.54 16.31
C ASN A 21 -17.43 17.20 17.04
N ARG A 22 -18.16 16.16 16.61
CA ARG A 22 -18.03 14.78 17.13
C ARG A 22 -17.52 13.78 16.09
N MET A 23 -17.19 14.21 14.87
CA MET A 23 -16.31 13.43 14.02
C MET A 23 -14.90 13.60 14.60
N GLY A 24 -14.37 12.48 15.07
CA GLY A 24 -13.20 12.35 15.93
C GLY A 24 -12.14 13.41 15.73
N LYS A 25 -11.66 13.96 16.84
CA LYS A 25 -10.24 14.30 16.97
C LYS A 25 -9.42 13.24 16.20
N PRO A 26 -8.46 13.62 15.36
CA PRO A 26 -7.57 12.66 14.72
C PRO A 26 -6.60 12.11 15.77
N LYS A 27 -7.12 11.32 16.72
CA LYS A 27 -6.27 10.46 17.57
C LYS A 27 -5.69 9.31 16.76
N ALA A 28 -6.30 8.98 15.62
CA ALA A 28 -5.74 8.04 14.65
C ALA A 28 -4.60 8.64 13.81
N GLN A 29 -4.24 9.93 13.95
CA GLN A 29 -3.06 10.51 13.27
C GLN A 29 -1.88 10.75 14.23
N ALA A 30 -2.09 10.64 15.55
CA ALA A 30 -1.07 11.02 16.53
C ALA A 30 0.07 9.99 16.68
N ASP A 31 -0.17 8.73 16.30
CA ASP A 31 0.81 7.62 16.32
C ASP A 31 1.20 7.13 14.92
N VAL A 32 0.77 7.83 13.86
CA VAL A 32 1.07 7.40 12.50
C VAL A 32 2.43 7.96 12.09
N VAL A 33 3.38 7.06 11.88
CA VAL A 33 4.77 7.34 11.49
C VAL A 33 4.87 8.26 10.25
N HIS A 34 3.91 8.16 9.33
CA HIS A 34 3.83 9.01 8.14
C HIS A 34 2.37 9.28 7.71
N PRO A 35 1.99 10.50 7.27
CA PRO A 35 0.60 10.83 6.91
C PRO A 35 -0.02 9.90 5.85
N ILE A 36 0.80 9.34 4.96
CA ILE A 36 0.34 8.40 3.92
C ILE A 36 -0.22 7.09 4.50
N LEU A 37 0.27 6.67 5.68
CA LEU A 37 -0.19 5.49 6.40
C LEU A 37 -1.51 5.76 7.15
N ALA A 38 -2.05 6.98 7.10
CA ALA A 38 -3.42 7.22 7.56
C ALA A 38 -4.47 6.57 6.65
N ASN A 39 -4.08 6.18 5.43
CA ASN A 39 -4.93 5.42 4.52
C ASN A 39 -4.81 3.91 4.82
N PRO A 40 -5.89 3.21 5.22
CA PRO A 40 -5.87 1.77 5.49
C PRO A 40 -5.36 0.95 4.30
N LEU A 41 -5.72 1.35 3.07
CA LEU A 41 -5.29 0.68 1.84
C LEU A 41 -3.77 0.69 1.62
N ILE A 42 -3.05 1.57 2.31
CA ILE A 42 -1.58 1.68 2.24
C ILE A 42 -0.95 1.13 3.52
N ASN A 43 -1.59 1.33 4.67
CA ASN A 43 -1.05 0.88 5.94
C ASN A 43 -1.09 -0.64 6.09
N GLU A 44 -2.16 -1.27 5.64
CA GLU A 44 -2.42 -2.70 5.81
C GLU A 44 -3.02 -3.26 4.51
N PRO A 45 -2.29 -3.21 3.38
CA PRO A 45 -2.83 -3.49 2.04
C PRO A 45 -3.29 -4.94 1.83
N PHE A 46 -2.76 -5.87 2.63
CA PHE A 46 -3.01 -7.31 2.50
C PHE A 46 -3.69 -7.92 3.74
N ASP A 47 -4.18 -7.11 4.69
CA ASP A 47 -4.82 -7.62 5.91
C ASP A 47 -6.16 -8.31 5.64
N ASP A 48 -6.88 -7.84 4.62
CA ASP A 48 -8.14 -8.43 4.14
C ASP A 48 -7.94 -9.52 3.07
N VAL A 49 -6.69 -9.84 2.69
CA VAL A 49 -6.37 -10.79 1.62
C VAL A 49 -5.87 -12.10 2.21
N GLU A 50 -6.56 -13.20 1.93
CA GLU A 50 -6.10 -14.55 2.28
C GLU A 50 -5.01 -14.98 1.30
N LEU A 51 -3.77 -14.59 1.58
CA LEU A 51 -2.59 -15.06 0.85
C LEU A 51 -2.21 -16.45 1.33
N ASP A 52 -2.31 -17.45 0.45
CA ASP A 52 -1.85 -18.81 0.75
C ASP A 52 -0.33 -18.91 0.60
N LEU A 53 0.37 -18.42 1.63
CA LEU A 53 1.83 -18.47 1.72
C LEU A 53 2.39 -19.90 1.72
N SER A 54 1.56 -20.92 1.98
CA SER A 54 2.00 -22.32 1.97
C SER A 54 2.14 -22.91 0.57
N THR A 55 1.51 -22.25 -0.43
CA THR A 55 1.62 -22.62 -1.84
C THR A 55 2.77 -21.93 -2.55
N PHE A 56 3.37 -20.93 -1.92
CA PHE A 56 4.52 -20.24 -2.47
C PHE A 56 5.75 -21.16 -2.43
N ASP A 57 6.28 -21.49 -3.61
CA ASP A 57 7.52 -22.23 -3.76
C ASP A 57 8.46 -21.45 -4.69
N PHE A 58 9.52 -20.88 -4.10
CA PHE A 58 10.49 -20.11 -4.87
C PHE A 58 11.21 -20.95 -5.92
N LYS A 59 11.45 -22.24 -5.64
CA LYS A 59 12.10 -23.15 -6.60
C LYS A 59 11.20 -23.45 -7.80
N ASP A 60 9.89 -23.54 -7.57
CA ASP A 60 8.93 -23.69 -8.66
C ASP A 60 8.99 -22.48 -9.60
N ILE A 61 9.16 -21.27 -9.06
CA ILE A 61 9.32 -20.05 -9.86
C ILE A 61 10.65 -20.05 -10.64
N GLU A 62 11.74 -20.55 -10.05
CA GLU A 62 13.02 -20.70 -10.76
C GLU A 62 12.95 -21.74 -11.89
N GLU A 63 12.27 -22.87 -11.66
CA GLU A 63 12.22 -23.99 -12.60
C GLU A 63 11.14 -23.83 -13.69
N ASN A 64 9.95 -23.39 -13.31
CA ASN A 64 8.77 -23.30 -14.17
C ASN A 64 8.46 -21.88 -14.63
N GLY A 65 9.13 -20.89 -14.04
CA GLY A 65 9.00 -19.48 -14.37
C GLY A 65 7.96 -18.76 -13.52
N PHE A 66 8.03 -17.44 -13.60
CA PHE A 66 7.16 -16.54 -12.85
C PHE A 66 5.77 -16.47 -13.49
N ASP A 67 4.72 -16.96 -12.81
CA ASP A 67 3.33 -16.79 -13.24
C ASP A 67 2.72 -15.52 -12.60
N PRO A 68 2.41 -14.48 -13.40
CA PRO A 68 1.80 -13.25 -12.89
C PRO A 68 0.45 -13.47 -12.20
N ALA A 69 -0.28 -14.53 -12.53
CA ALA A 69 -1.60 -14.82 -11.95
C ALA A 69 -1.51 -15.11 -10.45
N HIS A 70 -0.38 -15.62 -9.96
CA HIS A 70 -0.15 -15.86 -8.53
C HIS A 70 0.05 -14.56 -7.71
N PHE A 71 0.25 -13.43 -8.39
CA PHE A 71 0.55 -12.15 -7.78
C PHE A 71 -0.49 -11.06 -8.14
N ASP A 72 -1.67 -11.45 -8.66
CA ASP A 72 -2.69 -10.48 -9.07
C ASP A 72 -3.11 -9.58 -7.90
N ASP A 73 -3.29 -10.12 -6.69
CA ASP A 73 -3.63 -9.33 -5.50
C ASP A 73 -2.58 -8.24 -5.20
N LEU A 74 -1.30 -8.58 -5.31
CA LEU A 74 -0.19 -7.63 -5.20
C LEU A 74 -0.28 -6.56 -6.30
N PHE A 75 -0.45 -6.97 -7.55
CA PHE A 75 -0.49 -6.08 -8.69
C PHE A 75 -1.69 -5.11 -8.66
N GLN A 76 -2.88 -5.59 -8.27
CA GLN A 76 -4.06 -4.74 -8.07
C GLN A 76 -3.84 -3.76 -6.91
N ALA A 77 -3.27 -4.21 -5.79
CA ALA A 77 -2.96 -3.33 -4.67
C ALA A 77 -1.93 -2.26 -5.06
N MET A 78 -0.86 -2.64 -5.77
CA MET A 78 0.15 -1.71 -6.29
C MET A 78 -0.47 -0.68 -7.22
N LYS A 79 -1.36 -1.08 -8.12
CA LYS A 79 -2.10 -0.16 -9.01
C LYS A 79 -2.98 0.82 -8.24
N ALA A 80 -3.66 0.34 -7.21
CA ALA A 80 -4.43 1.21 -6.32
C ALA A 80 -3.53 2.23 -5.60
N GLY A 81 -2.35 1.81 -5.15
CA GLY A 81 -1.31 2.67 -4.59
C GLY A 81 -0.77 3.69 -5.59
N GLU A 82 -0.48 3.26 -6.81
CA GLU A 82 0.03 4.12 -7.90
C GLU A 82 -0.92 5.28 -8.17
N GLY A 83 -2.23 5.01 -8.17
CA GLY A 83 -3.27 6.03 -8.33
C GLY A 83 -3.27 7.12 -7.24
N ILE A 84 -2.60 6.87 -6.12
CA ILE A 84 -2.40 7.84 -5.03
C ILE A 84 -1.05 8.54 -5.19
N SER A 85 0.03 7.77 -5.26
CA SER A 85 1.40 8.26 -5.49
C SER A 85 2.37 7.11 -5.72
N LEU A 86 3.53 7.40 -6.32
CA LEU A 86 4.62 6.43 -6.44
C LEU A 86 5.08 5.89 -5.07
N LEU A 87 5.12 6.75 -4.04
CA LEU A 87 5.44 6.34 -2.67
C LEU A 87 4.44 5.32 -2.12
N ALA A 88 3.15 5.49 -2.41
CA ALA A 88 2.11 4.54 -2.00
C ALA A 88 2.28 3.18 -2.69
N LEU A 89 2.61 3.16 -4.00
CA LEU A 89 2.96 1.92 -4.70
C LEU A 89 4.14 1.22 -4.02
N CYS A 90 5.24 1.94 -3.75
CA CYS A 90 6.41 1.35 -3.11
C CYS A 90 6.10 0.82 -1.69
N LEU A 91 5.27 1.53 -0.92
CA LEU A 91 4.84 1.08 0.40
C LEU A 91 4.02 -0.20 0.34
N ILE A 92 3.12 -0.32 -0.63
CA ILE A 92 2.33 -1.54 -0.81
C ILE A 92 3.24 -2.70 -1.22
N PHE A 93 4.11 -2.48 -2.21
CA PHE A 93 5.05 -3.48 -2.69
C PHE A 93 5.91 -4.05 -1.56
N LEU A 94 6.56 -3.18 -0.77
CA LEU A 94 7.44 -3.58 0.33
C LEU A 94 6.73 -4.28 1.50
N GLN A 95 5.40 -4.20 1.58
CA GLN A 95 4.61 -4.88 2.62
C GLN A 95 4.09 -6.24 2.15
N TYR A 96 4.45 -6.69 0.94
CA TYR A 96 3.99 -7.97 0.44
C TYR A 96 4.63 -9.13 1.21
N PRO A 97 3.83 -10.00 1.89
CA PRO A 97 4.38 -11.01 2.80
C PRO A 97 5.33 -12.01 2.13
N VAL A 98 5.14 -12.31 0.85
CA VAL A 98 6.03 -13.21 0.10
C VAL A 98 7.44 -12.63 -0.03
N LEU A 99 7.61 -11.31 -0.11
CA LEU A 99 8.95 -10.71 -0.13
C LEU A 99 9.72 -11.01 1.15
N GLU A 100 9.04 -10.99 2.30
CA GLU A 100 9.65 -11.34 3.58
C GLU A 100 10.10 -12.81 3.61
N LEU A 101 9.30 -13.72 3.04
CA LEU A 101 9.66 -15.13 2.91
C LEU A 101 10.90 -15.31 2.01
N VAL A 102 10.90 -14.72 0.82
CA VAL A 102 12.02 -14.83 -0.11
C VAL A 102 13.29 -14.22 0.49
N VAL A 103 13.21 -13.05 1.13
CA VAL A 103 14.37 -12.42 1.79
C VAL A 103 14.88 -13.25 2.98
N ALA A 104 14.01 -14.00 3.66
CA ALA A 104 14.38 -14.83 4.80
C ALA A 104 14.98 -16.18 4.40
N GLU A 105 14.51 -16.77 3.30
CA GLU A 105 14.89 -18.12 2.88
C GLU A 105 15.99 -18.13 1.82
N GLU A 106 16.03 -17.12 0.95
CA GLU A 106 16.92 -17.06 -0.20
C GLU A 106 18.06 -16.06 -0.05
N SER A 107 19.00 -16.12 -0.98
CA SER A 107 20.11 -15.17 -1.04
C SER A 107 19.63 -13.76 -1.40
N GLU A 108 20.40 -12.74 -1.00
CA GLU A 108 20.11 -11.33 -1.34
C GLU A 108 19.99 -11.10 -2.85
N GLU A 109 20.83 -11.79 -3.64
CA GLU A 109 20.81 -11.73 -5.11
C GLU A 109 19.49 -12.30 -5.66
N ALA A 110 19.11 -13.51 -5.23
CA ALA A 110 17.86 -14.15 -5.65
C ALA A 110 16.61 -13.34 -5.25
N ALA A 111 16.60 -12.81 -4.02
CA ALA A 111 15.51 -11.95 -3.55
C ALA A 111 15.42 -10.65 -4.35
N THR A 112 16.57 -10.06 -4.72
CA THR A 112 16.61 -8.86 -5.56
C THR A 112 16.11 -9.13 -6.96
N ASP A 113 16.52 -10.24 -7.58
CA ASP A 113 16.04 -10.66 -8.90
C ASP A 113 14.52 -10.90 -8.89
N PHE A 114 14.00 -11.53 -7.84
CA PHE A 114 12.56 -11.72 -7.67
C PHE A 114 11.79 -10.40 -7.55
N MET A 115 12.29 -9.46 -6.72
CA MET A 115 11.72 -8.13 -6.60
C MET A 115 11.73 -7.36 -7.92
N MET A 116 12.83 -7.44 -8.68
CA MET A 116 12.92 -6.83 -10.01
C MET A 116 11.92 -7.47 -10.99
N GLY A 117 11.83 -8.81 -11.01
CA GLY A 117 10.88 -9.54 -11.84
C GLY A 117 9.43 -9.12 -11.59
N LEU A 118 9.04 -8.99 -10.32
CA LEU A 118 7.71 -8.50 -9.93
C LEU A 118 7.42 -7.09 -10.48
N LEU A 119 8.38 -6.17 -10.34
CA LEU A 119 8.22 -4.80 -10.82
C LEU A 119 8.18 -4.72 -12.36
N ILE A 120 8.98 -5.53 -13.05
CA ILE A 120 8.99 -5.63 -14.51
C ILE A 120 7.64 -6.13 -15.01
N VAL A 121 7.14 -7.22 -14.45
CA VAL A 121 5.84 -7.79 -14.81
C VAL A 121 4.70 -6.81 -14.53
N TYR A 122 4.74 -6.12 -13.39
CA TYR A 122 3.77 -5.07 -13.06
C TYR A 122 3.70 -3.98 -14.14
N ARG A 123 4.86 -3.50 -14.61
CA ARG A 123 4.94 -2.50 -15.68
C ARG A 123 4.43 -3.08 -17.01
N GLY A 124 4.79 -4.31 -17.34
CA GLY A 124 4.27 -5.00 -18.52
C GLY A 124 2.74 -5.12 -18.53
N ILE A 125 2.13 -5.46 -17.40
CA ILE A 125 0.67 -5.66 -17.29
C ILE A 125 -0.11 -4.35 -17.37
N PHE A 126 0.33 -3.29 -16.67
CA PHE A 126 -0.47 -2.07 -16.54
C PHE A 126 -0.02 -0.89 -17.37
N HIS A 127 1.22 -0.89 -17.84
CA HIS A 127 1.81 0.20 -18.61
C HIS A 127 2.18 -0.23 -20.04
N ASP A 128 2.02 -1.51 -20.40
CA ASP A 128 2.37 -2.08 -21.72
C ASP A 128 3.84 -1.81 -22.07
N GLU A 129 4.69 -1.82 -21.04
CA GLU A 129 6.13 -1.57 -21.16
C GLU A 129 6.90 -2.88 -21.29
N ASP A 130 7.96 -2.85 -22.10
CA ASP A 130 8.92 -3.94 -22.18
C ASP A 130 9.87 -3.96 -20.97
N GLU A 131 10.64 -5.03 -20.87
CA GLU A 131 11.61 -5.24 -19.79
C GLU A 131 12.63 -4.10 -19.68
N ASP A 132 13.15 -3.62 -20.81
CA ASP A 132 14.14 -2.54 -20.85
C ASP A 132 13.57 -1.21 -20.32
N ALA A 133 12.34 -0.86 -20.71
CA ALA A 133 11.64 0.31 -20.21
C ALA A 133 11.34 0.19 -18.71
N ALA A 134 10.91 -0.99 -18.26
CA ALA A 134 10.64 -1.25 -16.86
C ALA A 134 11.91 -1.15 -16.00
N ILE A 135 13.03 -1.75 -16.45
CA ILE A 135 14.34 -1.65 -15.78
C ILE A 135 14.78 -0.18 -15.70
N THR A 136 14.62 0.58 -16.79
CA THR A 136 14.94 2.01 -16.81
C THR A 136 14.11 2.79 -15.80
N TRP A 137 12.83 2.47 -15.66
CA TRP A 137 11.93 3.08 -14.67
C TRP A 137 12.33 2.73 -13.24
N ILE A 138 12.63 1.45 -12.94
CA ILE A 138 13.12 1.00 -11.63
C ILE A 138 14.42 1.73 -11.27
N GLY A 139 15.31 1.91 -12.24
CA GLY A 139 16.57 2.64 -12.07
C GLY A 139 16.44 4.16 -11.98
N SER A 140 15.24 4.73 -12.16
CA SER A 140 15.05 6.18 -12.14
C SER A 140 15.17 6.78 -10.74
N ASP A 141 15.66 8.02 -10.66
CA ASP A 141 15.77 8.75 -9.39
C ASP A 141 14.42 8.86 -8.65
N ALA A 142 13.33 9.00 -9.40
CA ALA A 142 11.99 9.11 -8.85
C ALA A 142 11.57 7.81 -8.13
N PHE A 143 11.78 6.66 -8.77
CA PHE A 143 11.47 5.36 -8.18
C PHE A 143 12.40 5.06 -7.01
N GLN A 144 13.71 5.22 -7.18
CA GLN A 144 14.69 4.98 -6.14
C GLN A 144 14.44 5.85 -4.90
N SER A 145 14.09 7.13 -5.08
CA SER A 145 13.74 8.01 -3.96
C SER A 145 12.47 7.53 -3.24
N ALA A 146 11.42 7.18 -3.97
CA ALA A 146 10.16 6.72 -3.39
C ALA A 146 10.31 5.37 -2.68
N TYR A 147 11.08 4.45 -3.26
CA TYR A 147 11.38 3.14 -2.69
C TYR A 147 12.16 3.25 -1.38
N ASN A 148 13.22 4.07 -1.37
CA ASN A 148 14.02 4.32 -0.16
C ASN A 148 13.19 5.00 0.93
N GLU A 149 12.35 5.98 0.57
CA GLU A 149 11.45 6.63 1.52
C GLU A 149 10.43 5.64 2.10
N ALA A 150 9.82 4.80 1.26
CA ALA A 150 8.90 3.74 1.69
C ALA A 150 9.57 2.78 2.67
N SER A 151 10.79 2.32 2.37
CA SER A 151 11.58 1.46 3.26
C SER A 151 11.83 2.12 4.62
N LEU A 152 12.24 3.40 4.65
CA LEU A 152 12.44 4.13 5.90
C LEU A 152 11.15 4.30 6.72
N ILE A 153 10.02 4.53 6.06
CA ILE A 153 8.71 4.61 6.71
C ILE A 153 8.35 3.28 7.35
N LEU A 154 8.52 2.15 6.64
CA LEU A 154 8.20 0.82 7.14
C LEU A 154 9.15 0.37 8.26
N GLN A 155 10.44 0.66 8.16
CA GLN A 155 11.39 0.40 9.24
C GLN A 155 10.99 1.12 10.53
N LYS A 156 10.59 2.39 10.43
CA LYS A 156 10.09 3.15 11.58
C LYS A 156 8.79 2.57 12.11
N LYS A 157 7.84 2.18 11.24
CA LYS A 157 6.57 1.53 11.61
C LYS A 157 6.80 0.23 12.38
N ASN A 158 7.69 -0.63 11.88
CA ASN A 158 7.96 -1.94 12.47
C ASN A 158 8.84 -1.85 13.71
N GLY A 159 9.78 -0.90 13.76
CA GLY A 159 10.63 -0.66 14.92
C GLY A 159 9.99 0.14 16.06
N SER A 160 8.79 0.69 15.87
CA SER A 160 8.00 1.35 16.93
C SER A 160 6.83 0.49 17.45
N ARG A 161 6.70 -0.75 16.97
CA ARG A 161 5.83 -1.79 17.53
C ARG A 161 6.60 -2.64 18.54
#